data_AF-A0A0F9BLN9-F1
#
_entry.id   AF-A0A0F9BLN9-F1
#
_cell.length_a   1.000
_cell.length_b   1.000
_cell.length_c   1.000
_cell.angle_alpha   90.00
_cell.angle_beta   90.00
_cell.angle_gamma   90.00
#
_symmetry.space_group_name_H-M   'P 1'
#
loop_
_entity.id
_entity.type
_entity.pdbx_description
1 polymer ?
#
loop_
_entity_poly.entity_id
_entity_poly.type
_entity_poly.pdbx_seq_one_letter_code
_entity_poly.pdbx_strand_id
1 'polypeptide(L)'
;VGDKRAKPVIVINLNLERSHDWRFHFYSADLGDDGEINVRLDSETPIMDPIVHTEAGVSTLEAMRYLKAGEHTVNIARKGNAELKHLVVRAIPELQFAFFGTGTNISHFGPYDWDFLKKDVIPNTNVMVAGLEHYSKRGNARLEQWKKMGRKWISIKDVPRNLLSKKDAVEQFYQYWANTAGMKNPLADGIIVDEFYRGDSTYHDIYRQAVEKLYANPKFKGKGFYPYCDKFYSYKRSVRFIQTCIKGGGYPTLMMYFAERPTEEEHRLIMHRIMTKKMPRWEKAIPGVTRRMVMALALYTLPTYNTNHYPSVDFKVHMQTQMDLLSNHPAFFGLGGIQWYHSGYADEDTVRWAGRLHRYYAIEGNTDPPNKDPYILPHIQNPGFIRKTEGWNIQPAETGSIQAKKFKQYGRLKSMSADNIDDDFLWMKRSAAGPNEFSQEIRNLTPGRVYSMKMITSDYQDLVRGKSDKKQNAVSIRLDNVEIIPGAKNSFQH
;
A
#
# COMPACT_ATOMS: atom_id res chain seq x y z
N VAL A 1 26.43 -38.34 -23.76
CA VAL A 1 25.13 -39.04 -23.79
C VAL A 1 24.05 -37.99 -23.69
N GLY A 2 23.46 -37.58 -24.81
CA GLY A 2 22.44 -36.55 -24.85
C GLY A 2 21.13 -37.06 -24.27
N ASP A 3 20.55 -36.31 -23.35
CA ASP A 3 19.26 -36.60 -22.73
C ASP A 3 18.17 -36.63 -23.82
N LYS A 4 17.68 -37.83 -24.15
CA LYS A 4 16.66 -38.08 -25.17
C LYS A 4 15.28 -37.49 -24.81
N ARG A 5 15.13 -36.81 -23.66
CA ARG A 5 13.87 -36.19 -23.22
C ARG A 5 13.83 -34.66 -23.35
N ALA A 6 14.91 -34.01 -23.79
CA ALA A 6 14.94 -32.56 -23.97
C ALA A 6 14.21 -32.14 -25.26
N LYS A 7 13.10 -31.41 -25.13
CA LYS A 7 12.37 -30.85 -26.28
C LYS A 7 13.05 -29.55 -26.77
N PRO A 8 12.80 -29.12 -28.03
CA PRO A 8 13.34 -27.86 -28.54
C PRO A 8 12.96 -26.66 -27.66
N VAL A 9 13.95 -25.79 -27.44
CA VAL A 9 13.76 -24.51 -26.76
C VAL A 9 12.92 -23.60 -27.63
N ILE A 10 11.82 -23.09 -27.08
CA ILE A 10 11.03 -22.05 -27.75
C ILE A 10 11.64 -20.69 -27.39
N VAL A 11 11.87 -19.86 -28.40
CA VAL A 11 12.46 -18.54 -28.28
C VAL A 11 11.41 -17.50 -28.69
N ILE A 12 11.04 -16.61 -27.78
CA ILE A 12 10.08 -15.54 -28.04
C ILE A 12 10.78 -14.20 -27.90
N ASN A 13 10.74 -13.40 -28.96
CA ASN A 13 11.28 -12.04 -28.97
C ASN A 13 10.22 -11.06 -28.47
N LEU A 14 10.58 -10.23 -27.51
CA LEU A 14 9.78 -9.16 -26.94
C LEU A 14 10.46 -7.84 -27.25
N ASN A 15 9.82 -6.93 -28.00
CA ASN A 15 10.33 -5.57 -28.17
C ASN A 15 9.64 -4.63 -27.18
N LEU A 16 10.41 -4.10 -26.24
CA LEU A 16 9.91 -3.18 -25.23
C LEU A 16 10.20 -1.75 -25.66
N GLU A 17 9.20 -1.10 -26.25
CA GLU A 17 9.28 0.30 -26.69
C GLU A 17 9.51 1.29 -25.52
N ARG A 18 9.33 0.85 -24.26
CA ARG A 18 9.27 1.71 -23.08
C ARG A 18 10.38 1.37 -22.09
N SER A 19 11.02 2.41 -21.58
CA SER A 19 12.36 2.29 -21.01
C SER A 19 12.46 1.65 -19.64
N HIS A 20 11.37 1.48 -18.89
CA HIS A 20 11.47 1.16 -17.46
C HIS A 20 10.21 0.52 -16.86
N ASP A 21 9.89 -0.70 -17.28
CA ASP A 21 8.70 -1.39 -16.80
C ASP A 21 9.05 -2.71 -16.10
N TRP A 22 8.22 -3.09 -15.14
CA TRP A 22 8.17 -4.48 -14.70
C TRP A 22 7.43 -5.30 -15.74
N ARG A 23 7.90 -6.53 -15.94
CA ARG A 23 7.21 -7.55 -16.73
C ARG A 23 6.68 -8.60 -15.79
N PHE A 24 5.38 -8.82 -15.90
CA PHE A 24 4.69 -9.93 -15.29
C PHE A 24 4.59 -11.04 -16.32
N HIS A 25 5.13 -12.20 -15.97
CA HIS A 25 5.04 -13.42 -16.74
C HIS A 25 4.05 -14.32 -16.05
N PHE A 26 3.02 -14.70 -16.79
CA PHE A 26 2.03 -15.68 -16.37
C PHE A 26 2.08 -16.81 -17.38
N TYR A 27 2.17 -18.05 -16.92
CA TYR A 27 2.00 -19.16 -17.82
C TYR A 27 1.32 -20.33 -17.13
N SER A 28 0.54 -21.05 -17.92
CA SER A 28 -0.08 -22.31 -17.52
C SER A 28 0.54 -23.44 -18.33
N ALA A 29 0.75 -24.55 -17.65
CA ALA A 29 1.33 -25.74 -18.22
C ALA A 29 0.58 -26.98 -17.73
N ASP A 30 0.55 -28.00 -18.57
CA ASP A 30 0.09 -29.34 -18.24
C ASP A 30 1.34 -30.24 -18.18
N LEU A 31 1.66 -30.72 -16.98
CA LEU A 31 2.82 -31.57 -16.75
C LEU A 31 2.37 -32.99 -16.42
N GLY A 32 2.85 -33.98 -17.17
CA GLY A 32 2.86 -35.36 -16.69
C GLY A 32 3.82 -35.53 -15.50
N ASP A 33 3.81 -36.71 -14.87
CA ASP A 33 4.57 -37.00 -13.64
C ASP A 33 6.09 -36.78 -13.73
N ASP A 34 6.66 -36.68 -14.95
CA ASP A 34 8.07 -36.39 -15.22
C ASP A 34 8.32 -35.08 -16.00
N GLY A 35 7.28 -34.23 -16.12
CA GLY A 35 7.31 -32.98 -16.87
C GLY A 35 8.03 -31.86 -16.15
N GLU A 36 8.83 -31.08 -16.88
CA GLU A 36 9.44 -29.84 -16.39
C GLU A 36 9.37 -28.75 -17.47
N ILE A 37 9.00 -27.54 -17.09
CA ILE A 37 9.18 -26.34 -17.93
C ILE A 37 10.08 -25.35 -17.22
N ASN A 38 11.12 -24.90 -17.92
CA ASN A 38 12.04 -23.86 -17.46
C ASN A 38 11.90 -22.64 -18.36
N VAL A 39 11.47 -21.52 -17.79
CA VAL A 39 11.37 -20.23 -18.47
C VAL A 39 12.52 -19.35 -18.00
N ARG A 40 13.30 -18.81 -18.94
CA ARG A 40 14.39 -17.87 -18.67
C ARG A 40 14.32 -16.65 -19.55
N LEU A 41 14.68 -15.51 -18.97
CA LEU A 41 14.92 -14.28 -19.72
C LEU A 41 16.40 -14.09 -19.96
N ASP A 42 16.74 -13.49 -21.08
CA ASP A 42 18.12 -13.10 -21.43
C ASP A 42 18.84 -12.24 -20.39
N SER A 43 18.08 -11.49 -19.61
CA SER A 43 18.54 -10.51 -18.63
C SER A 43 18.47 -11.01 -17.19
N GLU A 44 18.14 -12.29 -16.98
CA GLU A 44 18.21 -12.90 -15.66
C GLU A 44 19.66 -12.92 -15.14
N THR A 45 19.81 -12.50 -13.89
CA THR A 45 21.09 -12.47 -13.18
C THR A 45 21.25 -13.76 -12.38
N PRO A 46 22.49 -14.16 -12.01
CA PRO A 46 22.71 -15.38 -11.22
C PRO A 46 22.02 -15.41 -9.84
N ILE A 47 21.53 -14.26 -9.36
CA ILE A 47 20.81 -14.14 -8.08
C ILE A 47 19.34 -14.53 -8.25
N MET A 48 18.76 -14.42 -9.45
CA MET A 48 17.36 -14.76 -9.69
C MET A 48 17.19 -16.26 -9.88
N ASP A 49 16.20 -16.84 -9.21
CA ASP A 49 15.86 -18.23 -9.43
C ASP A 49 15.23 -18.37 -10.83
N PRO A 50 15.59 -19.42 -11.59
CA PRO A 50 14.92 -19.71 -12.85
C PRO A 50 13.45 -19.99 -12.57
N ILE A 51 12.61 -19.64 -13.53
CA ILE A 51 11.19 -19.90 -13.41
C ILE A 51 10.94 -21.36 -13.82
N VAL A 52 10.81 -22.25 -12.83
CA VAL A 52 10.67 -23.69 -13.06
C VAL A 52 9.31 -24.20 -12.62
N HIS A 53 8.63 -24.88 -13.53
CA HIS A 53 7.35 -25.54 -13.30
C HIS A 53 7.58 -27.05 -13.24
N THR A 54 7.16 -27.68 -12.14
CA THR A 54 7.34 -29.12 -11.87
C THR A 54 6.09 -29.79 -11.27
N GLU A 55 5.04 -29.01 -11.01
CA GLU A 55 3.79 -29.53 -10.46
C GLU A 55 3.02 -30.32 -11.52
N ALA A 56 2.73 -31.60 -11.22
CA ALA A 56 1.99 -32.49 -12.11
C ALA A 56 0.53 -32.04 -12.27
N GLY A 57 -0.02 -32.24 -13.46
CA GLY A 57 -1.33 -31.74 -13.89
C GLY A 57 -1.28 -30.33 -14.46
N VAL A 58 -2.46 -29.73 -14.61
CA VAL A 58 -2.60 -28.35 -15.09
C VAL A 58 -2.42 -27.38 -13.93
N SER A 59 -1.32 -26.64 -13.94
CA SER A 59 -1.07 -25.57 -12.98
C SER A 59 -0.55 -24.30 -13.64
N THR A 60 -0.49 -23.23 -12.86
CA THR A 60 -0.12 -21.90 -13.30
C THR A 60 0.99 -21.36 -12.42
N LEU A 61 2.00 -20.76 -13.04
CA LEU A 61 3.09 -20.09 -12.33
C LEU A 61 3.25 -18.66 -12.83
N GLU A 62 3.56 -17.79 -11.88
CA GLU A 62 3.68 -16.36 -12.10
C GLU A 62 5.04 -15.84 -11.61
N ALA A 63 5.62 -14.92 -12.38
CA ALA A 63 6.87 -14.28 -12.04
C ALA A 63 6.85 -12.80 -12.41
N MET A 64 7.53 -11.98 -11.61
CA MET A 64 7.74 -10.57 -11.90
C MET A 64 9.22 -10.35 -12.13
N ARG A 65 9.57 -9.78 -13.28
CA ARG A 65 10.96 -9.55 -13.71
C ARG A 65 11.11 -8.12 -14.19
N TYR A 66 12.17 -7.46 -13.74
CA TYR A 66 12.47 -6.12 -14.21
C TYR A 66 13.23 -6.21 -15.54
N LEU A 67 12.71 -5.56 -16.59
CA LEU A 67 13.32 -5.50 -17.91
C LEU A 67 13.54 -4.04 -18.33
N LYS A 68 14.61 -3.78 -19.08
CA LYS A 68 14.88 -2.46 -19.66
C LYS A 68 14.09 -2.30 -20.96
N ALA A 69 14.06 -1.09 -21.54
CA ALA A 69 13.65 -0.98 -22.95
C ALA A 69 14.58 -1.80 -23.84
N GLY A 70 14.02 -2.24 -24.95
CA GLY A 70 14.74 -2.90 -26.02
C GLY A 70 14.20 -4.29 -26.29
N GLU A 71 14.93 -5.01 -27.13
CA GLU A 71 14.62 -6.38 -27.49
C GLU A 71 15.06 -7.32 -26.37
N HIS A 72 14.16 -8.23 -26.03
CA HIS A 72 14.36 -9.24 -25.01
C HIS A 72 13.95 -10.60 -25.52
N THR A 73 14.62 -11.64 -25.05
CA THR A 73 14.29 -13.03 -25.39
C THR A 73 13.77 -13.81 -24.19
N VAL A 74 12.64 -14.51 -24.38
CA VAL A 74 12.15 -15.54 -23.47
C VAL A 74 12.53 -16.91 -24.03
N ASN A 75 13.30 -17.68 -23.28
CA ASN A 75 13.67 -19.05 -23.60
C ASN A 75 12.83 -20.01 -22.77
N ILE A 76 12.17 -20.97 -23.43
CA ILE A 76 11.33 -21.97 -22.78
C ILE A 76 11.89 -23.36 -23.09
N ALA A 77 12.58 -23.95 -22.11
CA ALA A 77 13.06 -25.32 -22.18
C ALA A 77 12.04 -26.27 -21.54
N ARG A 78 11.84 -27.44 -22.15
CA ARG A 78 10.84 -28.43 -21.69
C ARG A 78 11.48 -29.81 -21.62
N LYS A 79 11.13 -30.58 -20.59
CA LYS A 79 11.51 -31.99 -20.43
C LYS A 79 10.29 -32.86 -20.18
N GLY A 80 10.40 -34.13 -20.52
CA GLY A 80 9.36 -35.14 -20.26
C GLY A 80 8.03 -34.79 -20.92
N ASN A 81 6.94 -35.23 -20.31
CA ASN A 81 5.58 -34.97 -20.76
C ASN A 81 5.07 -33.58 -20.32
N ALA A 82 5.85 -32.54 -20.60
CA ALA A 82 5.46 -31.15 -20.36
C ALA A 82 4.89 -30.48 -21.61
N GLU A 83 3.75 -29.79 -21.46
CA GLU A 83 3.12 -28.95 -22.47
C GLU A 83 2.83 -27.55 -21.90
N LEU A 84 3.34 -26.51 -22.58
CA LEU A 84 2.99 -25.13 -22.29
C LEU A 84 1.64 -24.83 -22.94
N LYS A 85 0.63 -24.46 -22.15
CA LYS A 85 -0.71 -24.12 -22.65
C LYS A 85 -0.81 -22.65 -23.02
N HIS A 86 -0.38 -21.77 -22.12
CA HIS A 86 -0.42 -20.32 -22.34
C HIS A 86 0.82 -19.64 -21.76
N LEU A 87 1.34 -18.62 -22.45
CA LEU A 87 2.27 -17.65 -21.90
C LEU A 87 1.73 -16.24 -22.15
N VAL A 88 1.58 -15.48 -21.09
CA VAL A 88 1.13 -14.10 -21.09
C VAL A 88 2.22 -13.24 -20.48
N VAL A 89 2.60 -12.18 -21.20
CA VAL A 89 3.58 -11.20 -20.73
C VAL A 89 2.91 -9.84 -20.67
N ARG A 90 2.91 -9.22 -19.49
CA ARG A 90 2.27 -7.92 -19.26
C ARG A 90 3.27 -6.90 -18.75
N ALA A 91 3.12 -5.67 -19.24
CA ALA A 91 3.74 -4.50 -18.62
C ALA A 91 2.94 -4.12 -17.37
N ILE A 92 3.59 -4.09 -16.21
CA ILE A 92 2.97 -3.66 -14.96
C ILE A 92 3.81 -2.55 -14.30
N PRO A 93 3.20 -1.66 -13.49
CA PRO A 93 3.93 -0.61 -12.79
C PRO A 93 4.72 -1.17 -11.59
N GLU A 94 5.48 -0.32 -10.89
CA GLU A 94 5.95 -0.67 -9.55
C GLU A 94 4.76 -0.79 -8.59
N LEU A 95 4.54 -1.97 -8.03
CA LEU A 95 3.49 -2.28 -7.05
C LEU A 95 4.14 -2.38 -5.69
N GLN A 96 4.12 -1.27 -4.95
CA GLN A 96 4.91 -1.08 -3.75
C GLN A 96 4.09 -1.40 -2.48
N PHE A 97 4.64 -2.24 -1.61
CA PHE A 97 4.13 -2.45 -0.25
C PHE A 97 5.04 -1.74 0.76
N ALA A 98 4.48 -0.77 1.48
CA ALA A 98 5.23 0.06 2.40
C ALA A 98 5.17 -0.46 3.85
N PHE A 99 6.36 -0.50 4.47
CA PHE A 99 6.65 -0.85 5.86
C PHE A 99 6.49 -2.33 6.18
N PHE A 100 7.11 -3.20 5.38
CA PHE A 100 7.15 -4.64 5.66
C PHE A 100 7.69 -4.99 7.05
N GLY A 101 6.97 -5.88 7.75
CA GLY A 101 7.31 -6.32 9.09
C GLY A 101 7.08 -5.27 10.17
N THR A 102 6.46 -4.13 9.84
CA THR A 102 6.04 -3.18 10.87
C THR A 102 4.93 -3.79 11.71
N GLY A 103 4.99 -3.54 13.02
CA GLY A 103 3.82 -3.66 13.87
C GLY A 103 2.85 -2.52 13.60
N THR A 104 1.62 -2.69 14.05
CA THR A 104 0.65 -1.61 14.19
C THR A 104 0.76 -1.02 15.59
N ASN A 105 0.35 0.24 15.74
CA ASN A 105 0.23 0.81 17.07
C ASN A 105 -0.80 0.05 17.92
N ILE A 106 -1.77 -0.64 17.29
CA ILE A 106 -2.72 -1.56 17.92
C ILE A 106 -2.16 -2.97 17.97
N SER A 107 -1.80 -3.45 19.15
CA SER A 107 -1.11 -4.73 19.35
C SER A 107 -1.91 -5.96 18.90
N HIS A 108 -3.23 -5.85 18.74
CA HIS A 108 -4.10 -6.92 18.23
C HIS A 108 -4.09 -7.03 16.70
N PHE A 109 -3.52 -6.04 16.01
CA PHE A 109 -3.28 -6.11 14.58
C PHE A 109 -1.79 -6.40 14.31
N GLY A 110 -1.54 -7.03 13.16
CA GLY A 110 -0.21 -7.47 12.78
C GLY A 110 0.39 -8.53 13.72
N PRO A 111 1.72 -8.77 13.63
CA PRO A 111 2.64 -8.15 12.67
C PRO A 111 2.27 -8.46 11.23
N TYR A 112 2.49 -7.51 10.31
CA TYR A 112 2.34 -7.73 8.87
C TYR A 112 3.61 -8.36 8.30
N ASP A 113 3.84 -9.59 8.74
CA ASP A 113 5.00 -10.40 8.37
C ASP A 113 4.77 -11.23 7.11
N TRP A 114 5.73 -12.07 6.76
CA TRP A 114 5.69 -12.87 5.56
C TRP A 114 4.49 -13.83 5.52
N ASP A 115 4.14 -14.45 6.65
CA ASP A 115 3.06 -15.44 6.70
C ASP A 115 1.69 -14.80 6.58
N PHE A 116 1.52 -13.61 7.14
CA PHE A 116 0.32 -12.81 6.90
C PHE A 116 0.20 -12.40 5.42
N LEU A 117 1.31 -11.92 4.83
CA LEU A 117 1.30 -11.30 3.51
C LEU A 117 1.34 -12.30 2.35
N LYS A 118 1.71 -13.57 2.58
CA LYS A 118 1.96 -14.57 1.52
C LYS A 118 0.80 -14.84 0.59
N LYS A 119 -0.44 -14.62 1.03
CA LYS A 119 -1.65 -14.89 0.23
C LYS A 119 -2.03 -13.69 -0.63
N ASP A 120 -2.27 -12.54 0.00
CA ASP A 120 -2.97 -11.42 -0.66
C ASP A 120 -2.02 -10.29 -1.08
N VAL A 121 -0.79 -10.22 -0.55
CA VAL A 121 0.11 -9.07 -0.78
C VAL A 121 1.39 -9.48 -1.51
N ILE A 122 2.12 -10.47 -1.01
CA ILE A 122 3.40 -10.89 -1.60
C ILE A 122 3.22 -11.30 -3.07
N PRO A 123 2.25 -12.13 -3.48
CA PRO A 123 2.09 -12.48 -4.89
C PRO A 123 1.80 -11.26 -5.79
N ASN A 124 1.19 -10.22 -5.21
CA ASN A 124 0.61 -9.09 -5.92
C ASN A 124 1.45 -7.80 -5.83
N THR A 125 2.73 -7.92 -5.45
CA THR A 125 3.65 -6.79 -5.29
C THR A 125 5.02 -7.13 -5.87
N ASN A 126 5.70 -6.13 -6.43
CA ASN A 126 7.04 -6.29 -7.02
C ASN A 126 8.11 -5.38 -6.38
N VAL A 127 7.70 -4.48 -5.48
CA VAL A 127 8.62 -3.65 -4.70
C VAL A 127 8.25 -3.70 -3.22
N MET A 128 9.22 -4.04 -2.39
CA MET A 128 9.11 -3.92 -0.94
C MET A 128 9.74 -2.60 -0.49
N VAL A 129 9.03 -1.82 0.33
CA VAL A 129 9.58 -0.61 0.96
C VAL A 129 9.69 -0.86 2.45
N ALA A 130 10.91 -0.99 2.99
CA ALA A 130 11.12 -1.20 4.42
C ALA A 130 12.57 -0.92 4.83
N GLY A 131 12.77 -0.42 6.05
CA GLY A 131 14.09 -0.14 6.61
C GLY A 131 14.90 -1.44 6.77
N LEU A 132 16.16 -1.44 6.34
CA LEU A 132 17.03 -2.62 6.38
C LEU A 132 17.85 -2.73 7.67
N GLU A 133 17.86 -1.71 8.50
CA GLU A 133 18.64 -1.66 9.74
C GLU A 133 18.18 -2.74 10.72
N HIS A 134 16.87 -3.02 10.77
CA HIS A 134 16.28 -4.06 11.60
C HIS A 134 16.55 -5.48 11.05
N TYR A 135 16.66 -5.65 9.73
CA TYR A 135 16.93 -6.94 9.08
C TYR A 135 18.41 -7.31 9.10
N SER A 136 19.32 -6.33 9.04
CA SER A 136 20.76 -6.55 9.15
C SER A 136 21.19 -7.27 10.44
N LYS A 137 20.35 -7.22 11.49
CA LYS A 137 20.58 -7.90 12.78
C LYS A 137 19.87 -9.26 12.92
N ARG A 138 18.88 -9.57 12.07
CA ARG A 138 18.00 -10.76 12.18
C ARG A 138 18.20 -11.78 11.06
N GLY A 139 19.16 -11.55 10.17
CA GLY A 139 19.45 -12.40 9.02
C GLY A 139 18.74 -11.94 7.74
N ASN A 140 19.41 -12.07 6.60
CA ASN A 140 18.94 -11.58 5.31
C ASN A 140 18.01 -12.55 4.57
N ALA A 141 17.60 -13.67 5.17
CA ALA A 141 16.91 -14.76 4.47
C ALA A 141 15.65 -14.32 3.69
N ARG A 142 14.82 -13.42 4.26
CA ARG A 142 13.63 -12.89 3.57
C ARG A 142 13.98 -11.91 2.45
N LEU A 143 15.04 -11.12 2.63
CA LEU A 143 15.55 -10.22 1.59
C LEU A 143 16.13 -11.05 0.43
N GLU A 144 16.92 -12.08 0.73
CA GLU A 144 17.46 -13.03 -0.26
C GLU A 144 16.33 -13.75 -1.00
N GLN A 145 15.34 -14.28 -0.29
CA GLN A 145 14.15 -14.89 -0.87
C GLN A 145 13.45 -13.91 -1.82
N TRP A 146 13.22 -12.68 -1.37
CA TRP A 146 12.58 -11.64 -2.19
C TRP A 146 13.38 -11.29 -3.45
N LYS A 147 14.71 -11.21 -3.35
CA LYS A 147 15.58 -10.92 -4.49
C LYS A 147 15.67 -12.10 -5.47
N LYS A 148 15.66 -13.34 -4.99
CA LYS A 148 15.56 -14.53 -5.83
C LYS A 148 14.28 -14.57 -6.66
N MET A 149 13.19 -14.03 -6.12
CA MET A 149 11.94 -13.83 -6.88
C MET A 149 12.04 -12.74 -7.96
N GLY A 150 13.19 -12.08 -8.14
CA GLY A 150 13.42 -11.05 -9.16
C GLY A 150 12.93 -9.66 -8.79
N ARG A 151 12.51 -9.44 -7.53
CA ARG A 151 11.78 -8.24 -7.08
C ARG A 151 12.70 -7.16 -6.48
N LYS A 152 12.21 -5.93 -6.30
CA LYS A 152 13.00 -4.82 -5.74
C LYS A 152 12.77 -4.61 -4.26
N TRP A 153 13.81 -4.21 -3.54
CA TRP A 153 13.73 -3.75 -2.16
C TRP A 153 14.27 -2.33 -2.04
N ILE A 154 13.42 -1.38 -1.64
CA ILE A 154 13.80 0.02 -1.43
C ILE A 154 13.81 0.31 0.07
N SER A 155 14.96 0.72 0.60
CA SER A 155 15.06 1.01 2.04
C SER A 155 14.55 2.41 2.36
N ILE A 156 13.62 2.53 3.29
CA ILE A 156 13.15 3.84 3.75
C ILE A 156 14.18 4.55 4.64
N LYS A 157 14.26 5.87 4.51
CA LYS A 157 15.09 6.77 5.31
C LYS A 157 14.45 8.15 5.47
N ASP A 158 14.84 8.87 6.52
CA ASP A 158 14.40 10.26 6.71
C ASP A 158 15.31 11.26 6.01
N VAL A 159 14.79 12.46 5.74
CA VAL A 159 15.62 13.63 5.43
C VAL A 159 16.27 14.15 6.73
N PRO A 160 17.61 14.11 6.89
CA PRO A 160 18.28 14.61 8.09
C PRO A 160 18.30 16.16 8.10
N ARG A 161 17.16 16.79 8.42
CA ARG A 161 16.96 18.25 8.28
C ARG A 161 17.92 19.10 9.10
N ASN A 162 18.44 18.56 10.20
CA ASN A 162 19.47 19.19 11.03
C ASN A 162 20.78 19.47 10.26
N LEU A 163 21.00 18.87 9.09
CA LEU A 163 22.17 19.11 8.26
C LEU A 163 22.03 20.34 7.34
N LEU A 164 20.82 20.87 7.15
CA LEU A 164 20.55 21.97 6.20
C LEU A 164 21.27 23.28 6.53
N SER A 165 21.55 23.53 7.80
CA SER A 165 22.22 24.75 8.26
C SER A 165 23.76 24.64 8.23
N LYS A 166 24.31 23.49 7.85
CA LYS A 166 25.76 23.26 7.83
C LYS A 166 26.39 23.89 6.59
N LYS A 167 27.60 24.46 6.74
CA LYS A 167 28.34 25.09 5.64
C LYS A 167 28.68 24.10 4.52
N ASP A 168 28.91 22.85 4.88
CA ASP A 168 29.22 21.70 4.04
C ASP A 168 28.03 20.75 3.84
N ALA A 169 26.79 21.28 3.92
CA ALA A 169 25.56 20.47 3.89
C ALA A 169 25.51 19.45 2.74
N VAL A 170 25.93 19.83 1.52
CA VAL A 170 25.95 18.91 0.36
C VAL A 170 26.76 17.64 0.66
N GLU A 171 27.94 17.79 1.25
CA GLU A 171 28.80 16.66 1.59
C GLU A 171 28.18 15.85 2.72
N GLN A 172 27.62 16.49 3.75
CA GLN A 172 26.97 15.77 4.86
C GLN A 172 25.74 14.97 4.41
N PHE A 173 24.91 15.53 3.52
CA PHE A 173 23.78 14.80 2.94
C PHE A 173 24.24 13.62 2.09
N TYR A 174 25.25 13.82 1.23
CA TYR A 174 25.85 12.74 0.46
C TYR A 174 26.38 11.62 1.38
N GLN A 175 27.16 11.96 2.39
CA GLN A 175 27.73 10.98 3.33
C GLN A 175 26.64 10.25 4.11
N TYR A 176 25.62 10.96 4.59
CA TYR A 176 24.50 10.33 5.30
C TYR A 176 23.81 9.29 4.42
N TRP A 177 23.38 9.67 3.21
CA TRP A 177 22.67 8.77 2.31
C TRP A 177 23.55 7.65 1.75
N ALA A 178 24.80 7.93 1.39
CA ALA A 178 25.78 6.95 0.91
C ALA A 178 26.04 5.84 1.95
N ASN A 179 25.96 6.17 3.23
CA ASN A 179 26.20 5.23 4.33
C ASN A 179 24.94 4.47 4.80
N THR A 180 23.79 4.68 4.16
CA THR A 180 22.56 3.95 4.49
C THR A 180 22.65 2.47 4.11
N ALA A 181 21.87 1.63 4.80
CA ALA A 181 21.78 0.20 4.48
C ALA A 181 21.26 -0.05 3.06
N GLY A 182 20.28 0.73 2.57
CA GLY A 182 19.75 0.62 1.21
C GLY A 182 20.77 0.93 0.10
N MET A 183 21.73 1.82 0.36
CA MET A 183 22.79 2.12 -0.60
C MET A 183 23.96 1.11 -0.54
N LYS A 184 24.29 0.60 0.65
CA LYS A 184 25.43 -0.31 0.86
C LYS A 184 25.11 -1.79 0.61
N ASN A 185 23.88 -2.23 0.88
CA ASN A 185 23.53 -3.64 0.78
C ASN A 185 23.39 -4.04 -0.71
N PRO A 186 24.12 -5.06 -1.21
CA PRO A 186 24.03 -5.49 -2.60
C PRO A 186 22.64 -5.97 -3.00
N LEU A 187 21.85 -6.49 -2.05
CA LEU A 187 20.49 -6.98 -2.27
C LEU A 187 19.42 -5.88 -2.25
N ALA A 188 19.75 -4.66 -1.83
CA ALA A 188 18.82 -3.53 -1.91
C ALA A 188 18.87 -2.88 -3.30
N ASP A 189 17.82 -2.17 -3.71
CA ASP A 189 17.74 -1.48 -5.01
C ASP A 189 17.78 0.05 -4.85
N GLY A 190 18.06 0.53 -3.64
CA GLY A 190 18.23 1.95 -3.33
C GLY A 190 17.47 2.36 -2.08
N ILE A 191 17.10 3.64 -2.04
CA ILE A 191 16.43 4.26 -0.91
C ILE A 191 15.21 5.07 -1.33
N ILE A 192 14.23 5.12 -0.44
CA ILE A 192 13.12 6.08 -0.48
C ILE A 192 13.23 7.00 0.73
N VAL A 193 13.08 8.31 0.51
CA VAL A 193 13.40 9.32 1.53
C VAL A 193 12.17 10.16 1.90
N ASP A 194 11.81 10.13 3.19
CA ASP A 194 10.60 10.70 3.81
C ASP A 194 10.94 11.98 4.61
N GLU A 195 10.39 13.16 4.35
CA GLU A 195 9.72 13.64 3.12
C GLU A 195 10.37 14.94 2.60
N PHE A 196 10.11 15.29 1.35
CA PHE A 196 10.52 16.59 0.80
C PHE A 196 9.31 17.53 0.68
N TYR A 197 9.43 18.72 1.27
CA TYR A 197 8.38 19.74 1.19
C TYR A 197 8.47 20.54 -0.10
N ARG A 198 7.30 20.88 -0.65
CA ARG A 198 7.22 21.72 -1.86
C ARG A 198 7.85 23.10 -1.62
N GLY A 199 8.43 23.66 -2.66
CA GLY A 199 8.88 25.04 -2.67
C GLY A 199 10.12 25.26 -3.53
N ASP A 200 10.59 26.51 -3.57
CA ASP A 200 11.78 26.90 -4.34
C ASP A 200 12.97 27.28 -3.45
N SER A 201 13.03 26.69 -2.24
CA SER A 201 14.17 26.89 -1.33
C SER A 201 15.48 26.36 -1.94
N THR A 202 16.59 27.03 -1.61
CA THR A 202 17.95 26.59 -1.94
C THR A 202 18.30 25.21 -1.36
N TYR A 203 17.54 24.72 -0.37
CA TYR A 203 17.67 23.35 0.14
C TYR A 203 17.51 22.29 -0.95
N HIS A 204 16.68 22.52 -1.97
CA HIS A 204 16.54 21.61 -3.09
C HIS A 204 17.80 21.54 -3.96
N ASP A 205 18.59 22.61 -4.04
CA ASP A 205 19.89 22.56 -4.71
C ASP A 205 20.90 21.75 -3.89
N ILE A 206 20.81 21.75 -2.56
CA ILE A 206 21.64 20.90 -1.67
C ILE A 206 21.29 19.42 -1.90
N TYR A 207 20.00 19.07 -1.84
CA TYR A 207 19.54 17.70 -2.06
C TYR A 207 19.94 17.20 -3.45
N ARG A 208 19.72 18.01 -4.49
CA ARG A 208 20.11 17.69 -5.87
C ARG A 208 21.60 17.39 -6.00
N GLN A 209 22.47 18.24 -5.47
CA GLN A 209 23.93 18.05 -5.55
C GLN A 209 24.40 16.80 -4.79
N ALA A 210 23.80 16.51 -3.64
CA ALA A 210 24.09 15.28 -2.90
C ALA A 210 23.68 14.03 -3.68
N VAL A 211 22.51 14.04 -4.34
CA VAL A 211 22.07 12.94 -5.22
C VAL A 211 22.95 12.82 -6.47
N GLU A 212 23.39 13.94 -7.06
CA GLU A 212 24.37 13.92 -8.16
C GLU A 212 25.68 13.24 -7.75
N LYS A 213 26.19 13.54 -6.55
CA LYS A 213 27.36 12.85 -5.99
C LYS A 213 27.12 11.36 -5.79
N LEU A 214 25.93 10.95 -5.32
CA LEU A 214 25.59 9.52 -5.23
C LEU A 214 25.65 8.85 -6.60
N TYR A 215 25.03 9.44 -7.63
CA TYR A 215 24.98 8.85 -8.96
C TYR A 215 26.31 8.93 -9.73
N ALA A 216 27.18 9.89 -9.40
CA ALA A 216 28.53 9.94 -9.95
C ALA A 216 29.44 8.83 -9.38
N ASN A 217 29.10 8.25 -8.23
CA ASN A 217 29.90 7.19 -7.60
C ASN A 217 29.54 5.81 -8.19
N PRO A 218 30.48 5.11 -8.87
CA PRO A 218 30.21 3.81 -9.48
C PRO A 218 29.73 2.73 -8.50
N LYS A 219 30.03 2.86 -7.20
CA LYS A 219 29.58 1.92 -6.16
C LYS A 219 28.06 1.88 -6.02
N PHE A 220 27.36 2.95 -6.41
CA PHE A 220 25.91 3.06 -6.31
C PHE A 220 25.19 2.89 -7.64
N LYS A 221 25.89 2.40 -8.68
CA LYS A 221 25.29 2.13 -9.98
C LYS A 221 24.11 1.16 -9.84
N GLY A 222 22.94 1.58 -10.35
CA GLY A 222 21.70 0.80 -10.28
C GLY A 222 20.89 0.96 -9.00
N LYS A 223 21.36 1.75 -8.01
CA LYS A 223 20.59 2.11 -6.82
C LYS A 223 19.75 3.36 -7.10
N GLY A 224 18.45 3.28 -6.92
CA GLY A 224 17.56 4.43 -7.10
C GLY A 224 17.43 5.31 -5.85
N PHE A 225 17.19 6.60 -6.07
CA PHE A 225 16.82 7.56 -5.03
C PHE A 225 15.38 8.02 -5.24
N TYR A 226 14.47 7.61 -4.35
CA TYR A 226 13.03 7.83 -4.47
C TYR A 226 12.62 8.92 -3.46
N PRO A 227 12.25 10.13 -3.90
CA PRO A 227 11.76 11.16 -2.99
C PRO A 227 10.25 11.03 -2.76
N TYR A 228 9.80 10.99 -1.50
CA TYR A 228 8.42 11.36 -1.19
C TYR A 228 8.21 12.85 -1.47
N CYS A 229 7.20 13.18 -2.27
CA CYS A 229 6.99 14.54 -2.77
C CYS A 229 5.50 14.93 -2.83
N ASP A 230 5.23 16.24 -2.87
CA ASP A 230 3.90 16.84 -3.10
C ASP A 230 3.90 17.61 -4.45
N LYS A 231 3.22 18.76 -4.56
CA LYS A 231 3.06 19.55 -5.79
C LYS A 231 4.33 20.32 -6.17
N PHE A 232 5.37 19.61 -6.58
CA PHE A 232 6.69 20.20 -6.90
C PHE A 232 6.72 20.87 -8.28
N TYR A 233 5.82 20.48 -9.19
CA TYR A 233 5.74 20.95 -10.59
C TYR A 233 5.66 22.49 -10.77
N SER A 234 5.39 23.25 -9.70
CA SER A 234 5.32 24.72 -9.73
C SER A 234 6.64 25.40 -9.33
N TYR A 235 7.69 24.67 -8.96
CA TYR A 235 8.91 25.24 -8.39
C TYR A 235 10.16 24.73 -9.11
N LYS A 236 10.99 25.64 -9.64
CA LYS A 236 12.11 25.31 -10.53
C LYS A 236 13.16 24.42 -9.84
N ARG A 237 13.56 24.73 -8.61
CA ARG A 237 14.55 23.96 -7.85
C ARG A 237 14.04 22.57 -7.48
N SER A 238 12.78 22.49 -7.02
CA SER A 238 12.10 21.21 -6.77
C SER A 238 12.07 20.35 -8.04
N VAL A 239 11.69 20.92 -9.18
CA VAL A 239 11.66 20.21 -10.47
C VAL A 239 13.04 19.68 -10.86
N ARG A 240 14.10 20.49 -10.74
CA ARG A 240 15.47 20.04 -11.04
C ARG A 240 15.92 18.90 -10.13
N PHE A 241 15.59 18.96 -8.84
CA PHE A 241 15.87 17.86 -7.91
C PHE A 241 15.19 16.56 -8.35
N ILE A 242 13.91 16.63 -8.72
CA ILE A 242 13.15 15.47 -9.21
C ILE A 242 13.72 14.92 -10.51
N GLN A 243 14.07 15.78 -11.47
CA GLN A 243 14.73 15.39 -12.72
C GLN A 243 16.03 14.63 -12.46
N THR A 244 16.85 15.11 -11.52
CA THR A 244 18.08 14.43 -11.10
C THR A 244 17.76 13.04 -10.54
N CYS A 245 16.77 12.91 -9.65
CA CYS A 245 16.37 11.62 -9.09
C CYS A 245 15.97 10.62 -10.20
N ILE A 246 15.14 11.06 -11.15
CA ILE A 246 14.70 10.26 -12.31
C ILE A 246 15.86 9.83 -13.19
N LYS A 247 16.83 10.73 -13.45
CA LYS A 247 18.00 10.44 -14.29
C LYS A 247 18.82 9.26 -13.77
N GLY A 248 18.93 9.11 -12.45
CA GLY A 248 19.60 7.96 -11.84
C GLY A 248 18.70 6.75 -11.56
N GLY A 249 17.49 6.71 -12.12
CA GLY A 249 16.57 5.58 -12.01
C GLY A 249 15.63 5.61 -10.80
N GLY A 250 15.57 6.72 -10.07
CA GLY A 250 14.62 6.92 -8.98
C GLY A 250 13.19 7.17 -9.46
N TYR A 251 12.21 6.83 -8.61
CA TYR A 251 10.79 7.12 -8.85
C TYR A 251 10.30 8.12 -7.80
N PRO A 252 10.03 9.38 -8.20
CA PRO A 252 9.31 10.32 -7.35
C PRO A 252 7.99 9.72 -6.89
N THR A 253 7.72 9.82 -5.59
CA THR A 253 6.56 9.20 -4.96
C THR A 253 5.62 10.31 -4.51
N LEU A 254 4.58 10.56 -5.30
CA LEU A 254 3.60 11.62 -5.07
C LEU A 254 2.60 11.17 -4.00
N MET A 255 2.65 11.84 -2.85
CA MET A 255 1.75 11.57 -1.73
C MET A 255 0.35 12.10 -2.01
N MET A 256 -0.63 11.20 -1.93
CA MET A 256 -2.03 11.43 -2.27
C MET A 256 -2.93 10.78 -1.22
N TYR A 257 -2.82 11.28 0.02
CA TYR A 257 -3.61 10.78 1.14
C TYR A 257 -5.00 11.40 1.13
N PHE A 258 -5.96 10.62 0.65
CA PHE A 258 -7.37 11.00 0.58
C PHE A 258 -8.15 10.36 1.70
N ALA A 259 -9.17 11.07 2.15
CA ALA A 259 -10.25 10.51 2.94
C ALA A 259 -11.54 10.45 2.12
N GLU A 260 -12.45 9.62 2.59
CA GLU A 260 -13.82 9.48 2.12
C GLU A 260 -14.59 10.80 2.14
N ARG A 261 -15.74 10.83 1.45
CA ARG A 261 -16.77 11.87 1.54
C ARG A 261 -18.11 11.31 2.02
N PRO A 262 -19.01 12.13 2.56
CA PRO A 262 -20.30 11.66 3.06
C PRO A 262 -21.18 10.97 2.01
N THR A 263 -21.02 11.30 0.72
CA THR A 263 -21.79 10.71 -0.38
C THR A 263 -20.86 10.20 -1.48
N GLU A 264 -21.32 9.22 -2.26
CA GLU A 264 -20.56 8.64 -3.37
C GLU A 264 -20.31 9.68 -4.47
N GLU A 265 -21.30 10.51 -4.78
CA GLU A 265 -21.20 11.54 -5.81
C GLU A 265 -20.11 12.57 -5.46
N GLU A 266 -20.14 13.12 -4.24
CA GLU A 266 -19.10 14.03 -3.77
C GLU A 266 -17.73 13.37 -3.76
N HIS A 267 -17.69 12.09 -3.37
CA HIS A 267 -16.46 11.32 -3.33
C HIS A 267 -15.82 11.22 -4.71
N ARG A 268 -16.57 10.73 -5.70
CA ARG A 268 -16.13 10.59 -7.09
C ARG A 268 -15.71 11.92 -7.69
N LEU A 269 -16.51 12.97 -7.49
CA LEU A 269 -16.20 14.31 -8.00
C LEU A 269 -14.88 14.85 -7.44
N ILE A 270 -14.67 14.75 -6.13
CA ILE A 270 -13.47 15.27 -5.47
C ILE A 270 -12.22 14.46 -5.85
N MET A 271 -12.31 13.13 -5.86
CA MET A 271 -11.19 12.28 -6.28
C MET A 271 -10.79 12.58 -7.73
N HIS A 272 -11.78 12.59 -8.64
CA HIS A 272 -11.54 12.93 -10.04
C HIS A 272 -10.86 14.30 -10.13
N ARG A 273 -11.41 15.33 -9.47
CA ARG A 273 -10.86 16.70 -9.51
C ARG A 273 -9.43 16.78 -8.98
N ILE A 274 -9.10 16.11 -7.87
CA ILE A 274 -7.78 16.28 -7.23
C ILE A 274 -6.72 15.43 -7.92
N MET A 275 -7.03 14.19 -8.29
CA MET A 275 -6.06 13.27 -8.86
C MET A 275 -5.76 13.62 -10.33
N THR A 276 -6.79 13.79 -11.17
CA THR A 276 -6.62 13.98 -12.62
C THR A 276 -5.98 15.33 -12.98
N LYS A 277 -6.15 16.36 -12.14
CA LYS A 277 -5.59 17.70 -12.41
C LYS A 277 -4.09 17.81 -12.13
N LYS A 278 -3.52 16.92 -11.31
CA LYS A 278 -2.11 17.00 -10.91
C LYS A 278 -1.18 16.42 -11.98
N MET A 279 -1.51 15.25 -12.54
CA MET A 279 -0.59 14.55 -13.45
C MET A 279 -0.25 15.35 -14.73
N PRO A 280 -1.21 16.01 -15.41
CA PRO A 280 -0.89 16.85 -16.57
C PRO A 280 0.05 18.03 -16.24
N ARG A 281 -0.01 18.56 -15.01
CA ARG A 281 0.91 19.62 -14.57
C ARG A 281 2.32 19.09 -14.33
N TRP A 282 2.40 17.87 -13.80
CA TRP A 282 3.66 17.14 -13.68
C TRP A 282 4.27 16.88 -15.06
N GLU A 283 3.51 16.33 -16.00
CA GLU A 283 3.95 16.13 -17.39
C GLU A 283 4.42 17.42 -18.06
N LYS A 284 3.71 18.52 -17.85
CA LYS A 284 4.15 19.84 -18.36
C LYS A 284 5.49 20.29 -17.77
N ALA A 285 5.72 20.03 -16.48
CA ALA A 285 6.95 20.44 -15.80
C ALA A 285 8.13 19.51 -16.10
N ILE A 286 7.87 18.21 -16.26
CA ILE A 286 8.85 17.16 -16.53
C ILE A 286 8.22 16.19 -17.55
N PRO A 287 8.46 16.38 -18.86
CA PRO A 287 7.89 15.51 -19.89
C PRO A 287 8.28 14.04 -19.69
N GLY A 288 7.29 13.16 -19.74
CA GLY A 288 7.41 11.71 -19.54
C GLY A 288 7.44 11.26 -18.06
N VAL A 289 7.25 12.17 -17.10
CA VAL A 289 7.34 11.85 -15.67
C VAL A 289 6.29 10.88 -15.18
N THR A 290 5.12 10.77 -15.81
CA THR A 290 4.06 9.82 -15.42
C THR A 290 4.61 8.40 -15.34
N ARG A 291 5.49 8.03 -16.27
CA ARG A 291 6.16 6.71 -16.34
C ARG A 291 7.19 6.45 -15.22
N ARG A 292 7.48 7.47 -14.42
CA ARG A 292 8.42 7.43 -13.30
C ARG A 292 7.78 7.84 -11.98
N MET A 293 6.52 8.23 -12.00
CA MET A 293 5.80 8.65 -10.82
C MET A 293 5.19 7.43 -10.13
N VAL A 294 5.41 7.30 -8.83
CA VAL A 294 4.66 6.41 -7.96
C VAL A 294 3.55 7.21 -7.30
N MET A 295 2.31 6.73 -7.36
CA MET A 295 1.19 7.31 -6.61
C MET A 295 1.12 6.65 -5.23
N ALA A 296 1.45 7.38 -4.16
CA ALA A 296 1.34 6.88 -2.79
C ALA A 296 -0.03 7.21 -2.20
N LEU A 297 -0.82 6.17 -1.99
CA LEU A 297 -2.19 6.20 -1.47
C LEU A 297 -2.21 5.81 0.01
N ALA A 298 -3.17 6.35 0.77
CA ALA A 298 -3.31 6.09 2.20
C ALA A 298 -4.00 4.75 2.51
N LEU A 299 -3.44 3.96 3.42
CA LEU A 299 -4.05 2.77 4.05
C LEU A 299 -4.60 3.05 5.46
N TYR A 300 -4.82 4.32 5.80
CA TYR A 300 -4.99 4.76 7.17
C TYR A 300 -6.40 4.43 7.70
N THR A 301 -6.54 3.36 8.47
CA THR A 301 -7.83 2.92 9.05
C THR A 301 -7.80 2.80 10.58
N LEU A 302 -6.67 3.07 11.22
CA LEU A 302 -6.47 2.95 12.67
C LEU A 302 -6.37 4.32 13.36
N PRO A 303 -6.71 4.46 14.65
CA PRO A 303 -6.77 5.76 15.35
C PRO A 303 -5.43 6.47 15.60
N THR A 304 -4.32 6.05 14.99
CA THR A 304 -3.02 6.76 15.04
C THR A 304 -2.75 7.62 13.83
N TYR A 305 -3.38 7.28 12.70
CA TYR A 305 -3.48 8.10 11.51
C TYR A 305 -4.65 7.53 10.71
N ASN A 306 -5.66 8.34 10.40
CA ASN A 306 -6.94 7.82 9.92
C ASN A 306 -7.52 8.63 8.76
N THR A 307 -7.81 7.95 7.65
CA THR A 307 -8.58 8.47 6.49
C THR A 307 -9.94 7.80 6.31
N ASN A 308 -10.25 6.79 7.14
CA ASN A 308 -11.56 6.16 7.29
C ASN A 308 -12.43 7.02 8.23
N HIS A 309 -12.92 8.12 7.69
CA HIS A 309 -13.54 9.22 8.45
C HIS A 309 -15.01 9.00 8.77
N TYR A 310 -15.74 8.29 7.90
CA TYR A 310 -17.19 8.21 7.99
C TYR A 310 -17.60 6.77 8.32
N PRO A 311 -18.12 6.50 9.53
CA PRO A 311 -18.50 5.14 9.94
C PRO A 311 -19.57 4.48 9.06
N SER A 312 -20.26 5.25 8.22
CA SER A 312 -21.26 4.77 7.25
C SER A 312 -20.70 4.49 5.86
N VAL A 313 -19.43 4.78 5.59
CA VAL A 313 -18.82 4.57 4.26
C VAL A 313 -18.06 3.26 4.24
N ASP A 314 -18.12 2.55 3.12
CA ASP A 314 -17.25 1.39 2.87
C ASP A 314 -15.86 1.84 2.40
N PHE A 315 -14.89 1.77 3.32
CA PHE A 315 -13.50 2.12 3.05
C PHE A 315 -12.87 1.29 1.91
N LYS A 316 -13.33 0.06 1.68
CA LYS A 316 -12.84 -0.76 0.57
C LYS A 316 -13.32 -0.23 -0.77
N VAL A 317 -14.53 0.32 -0.84
CA VAL A 317 -15.06 1.01 -2.03
C VAL A 317 -14.34 2.35 -2.26
N HIS A 318 -13.95 3.04 -1.19
CA HIS A 318 -13.07 4.22 -1.28
C HIS A 318 -11.72 3.87 -1.91
N MET A 319 -11.03 2.83 -1.41
CA MET A 319 -9.76 2.36 -1.98
C MET A 319 -9.93 1.91 -3.43
N GLN A 320 -11.01 1.19 -3.73
CA GLN A 320 -11.34 0.75 -5.07
C GLN A 320 -11.47 1.93 -6.04
N THR A 321 -12.16 3.00 -5.64
CA THR A 321 -12.38 4.15 -6.54
C THR A 321 -11.08 4.89 -6.86
N GLN A 322 -10.11 4.90 -5.94
CA GLN A 322 -8.77 5.43 -6.22
C GLN A 322 -8.06 4.58 -7.29
N MET A 323 -8.14 3.25 -7.19
CA MET A 323 -7.52 2.33 -8.15
C MET A 323 -8.21 2.33 -9.51
N ASP A 324 -9.54 2.39 -9.54
CA ASP A 324 -10.36 2.59 -10.75
C ASP A 324 -9.87 3.82 -11.53
N LEU A 325 -9.72 4.96 -10.84
CA LEU A 325 -9.26 6.19 -11.47
C LEU A 325 -7.82 6.09 -12.01
N LEU A 326 -6.90 5.50 -11.24
CA LEU A 326 -5.51 5.31 -11.68
C LEU A 326 -5.38 4.36 -12.88
N SER A 327 -6.28 3.39 -13.01
CA SER A 327 -6.21 2.34 -14.02
C SER A 327 -6.92 2.75 -15.32
N ASN A 328 -8.01 3.50 -15.20
CA ASN A 328 -8.90 3.81 -16.32
C ASN A 328 -8.74 5.21 -16.91
N HIS A 329 -8.27 6.19 -16.12
CA HIS A 329 -8.21 7.57 -16.59
C HIS A 329 -6.93 7.85 -17.42
N PRO A 330 -7.04 8.44 -18.63
CA PRO A 330 -5.91 8.57 -19.57
C PRO A 330 -4.73 9.42 -19.05
N ALA A 331 -4.98 10.33 -18.10
CA ALA A 331 -3.92 11.10 -17.45
C ALA A 331 -2.89 10.24 -16.69
N PHE A 332 -3.21 8.98 -16.39
CA PHE A 332 -2.33 8.03 -15.71
C PHE A 332 -1.81 6.93 -16.64
N PHE A 333 -2.02 7.06 -17.95
CA PHE A 333 -1.57 6.05 -18.91
C PHE A 333 -0.05 5.84 -18.81
N GLY A 334 0.34 4.60 -18.50
CA GLY A 334 1.74 4.23 -18.29
C GLY A 334 2.32 4.73 -16.98
N LEU A 335 1.50 4.91 -15.93
CA LEU A 335 1.95 5.26 -14.58
C LEU A 335 3.11 4.38 -14.12
N GLY A 336 4.14 4.99 -13.52
CA GLY A 336 5.36 4.30 -13.11
C GLY A 336 5.19 3.38 -11.90
N GLY A 337 4.27 3.71 -10.99
CA GLY A 337 4.07 2.96 -9.76
C GLY A 337 2.82 3.32 -8.98
N ILE A 338 2.41 2.39 -8.12
CA ILE A 338 1.35 2.56 -7.11
C ILE A 338 1.93 2.05 -5.79
N GLN A 339 1.75 2.83 -4.74
CA GLN A 339 2.13 2.45 -3.38
C GLN A 339 0.94 2.59 -2.45
N TRP A 340 0.75 1.58 -1.61
CA TRP A 340 -0.10 1.68 -0.44
C TRP A 340 0.75 2.01 0.80
N TYR A 341 0.61 3.23 1.30
CA TYR A 341 1.31 3.78 2.47
C TYR A 341 0.30 3.96 3.60
N HIS A 342 0.47 3.47 4.82
CA HIS A 342 1.56 2.73 5.44
C HIS A 342 0.89 1.60 6.23
N SER A 343 1.35 0.37 6.08
CA SER A 343 0.66 -0.81 6.63
C SER A 343 0.44 -0.75 8.15
N GLY A 344 1.39 -0.24 8.93
CA GLY A 344 1.26 0.00 10.39
C GLY A 344 0.10 0.90 10.86
N TYR A 345 -0.62 1.57 9.95
CA TYR A 345 -1.82 2.37 10.25
C TYR A 345 -3.11 1.74 9.73
N ALA A 346 -3.04 0.49 9.26
CA ALA A 346 -4.15 -0.23 8.66
C ALA A 346 -4.50 -1.45 9.49
N ASP A 347 -5.77 -1.86 9.48
CA ASP A 347 -6.20 -3.19 9.94
C ASP A 347 -5.88 -4.30 8.91
N GLU A 348 -6.02 -5.55 9.33
CA GLU A 348 -5.68 -6.71 8.50
C GLU A 348 -6.50 -6.81 7.21
N ASP A 349 -7.80 -6.48 7.24
CA ASP A 349 -8.68 -6.62 6.07
C ASP A 349 -8.27 -5.61 4.99
N THR A 350 -7.97 -4.39 5.42
CA THR A 350 -7.51 -3.30 4.56
C THR A 350 -6.18 -3.64 3.89
N VAL A 351 -5.23 -4.24 4.62
CA VAL A 351 -3.94 -4.68 4.05
C VAL A 351 -4.13 -5.78 3.01
N ARG A 352 -4.98 -6.77 3.27
CA ARG A 352 -5.29 -7.83 2.30
C ARG A 352 -5.98 -7.25 1.06
N TRP A 353 -6.93 -6.34 1.27
CA TRP A 353 -7.66 -5.69 0.18
C TRP A 353 -6.73 -4.87 -0.74
N ALA A 354 -5.77 -4.14 -0.16
CA ALA A 354 -4.77 -3.39 -0.92
C ALA A 354 -4.01 -4.26 -1.93
N GLY A 355 -3.58 -5.45 -1.51
CA GLY A 355 -2.90 -6.41 -2.37
C GLY A 355 -3.81 -7.03 -3.43
N ARG A 356 -5.08 -7.29 -3.10
CA ARG A 356 -6.08 -7.74 -4.09
C ARG A 356 -6.39 -6.67 -5.14
N LEU A 357 -6.41 -5.39 -4.76
CA LEU A 357 -6.57 -4.29 -5.72
C LEU A 357 -5.38 -4.19 -6.69
N HIS A 358 -4.15 -4.39 -6.21
CA HIS A 358 -2.99 -4.50 -7.10
C HIS A 358 -3.16 -5.63 -8.12
N ARG A 359 -3.59 -6.81 -7.66
CA ARG A 359 -3.87 -7.95 -8.54
C ARG A 359 -4.89 -7.60 -9.61
N TYR A 360 -6.05 -7.16 -9.16
CA TYR A 360 -7.21 -6.96 -10.01
C TYR A 360 -6.97 -5.89 -11.09
N TYR A 361 -6.50 -4.71 -10.68
CA TYR A 361 -6.35 -3.59 -11.61
C TYR A 361 -5.02 -3.61 -12.37
N ALA A 362 -3.90 -3.88 -11.70
CA ALA A 362 -2.59 -3.68 -12.32
C ALA A 362 -1.99 -4.95 -12.95
N ILE A 363 -2.31 -6.13 -12.41
CA ILE A 363 -1.75 -7.40 -12.92
C ILE A 363 -2.71 -8.03 -13.94
N GLU A 364 -3.99 -8.16 -13.59
CA GLU A 364 -5.01 -8.74 -14.46
C GLU A 364 -5.49 -7.74 -15.53
N GLY A 365 -5.42 -6.44 -15.22
CA GLY A 365 -5.79 -5.37 -16.14
C GLY A 365 -7.29 -5.13 -16.22
N ASN A 366 -8.04 -5.51 -15.18
CA ASN A 366 -9.47 -5.30 -15.13
C ASN A 366 -9.78 -3.80 -15.01
N THR A 367 -10.88 -3.39 -15.64
CA THR A 367 -11.29 -1.98 -15.72
C THR A 367 -12.64 -1.72 -15.04
N ASP A 368 -13.33 -2.78 -14.62
CA ASP A 368 -14.59 -2.74 -13.90
C ASP A 368 -14.39 -2.86 -12.37
N PRO A 369 -15.40 -2.59 -11.55
CA PRO A 369 -15.31 -2.79 -10.10
C PRO A 369 -15.10 -4.26 -9.68
N PRO A 370 -14.13 -4.60 -8.80
CA PRO A 370 -13.91 -5.96 -8.30
C PRO A 370 -15.05 -6.49 -7.42
N ASN A 371 -15.90 -5.61 -6.88
CA ASN A 371 -17.16 -5.97 -6.25
C ASN A 371 -18.20 -4.85 -6.48
N LYS A 372 -19.46 -5.16 -6.16
CA LYS A 372 -20.60 -4.24 -6.29
C LYS A 372 -21.06 -3.72 -4.93
N ASP A 373 -20.17 -3.68 -3.93
CA ASP A 373 -20.53 -3.18 -2.61
C ASP A 373 -20.88 -1.68 -2.71
N PRO A 374 -21.93 -1.25 -1.99
CA PRO A 374 -22.34 0.14 -2.02
C PRO A 374 -21.31 1.01 -1.27
N TYR A 375 -21.12 2.24 -1.76
CA TYR A 375 -20.27 3.20 -1.07
C TYR A 375 -20.78 3.55 0.34
N ILE A 376 -22.10 3.58 0.53
CA ILE A 376 -22.73 3.74 1.85
C ILE A 376 -23.15 2.36 2.36
N LEU A 377 -22.63 1.98 3.52
CA LEU A 377 -22.91 0.72 4.17
C LEU A 377 -24.40 0.63 4.56
N PRO A 378 -25.13 -0.40 4.11
CA PRO A 378 -26.57 -0.52 4.34
C PRO A 378 -26.89 -1.33 5.61
N HIS A 379 -25.87 -1.60 6.44
CA HIS A 379 -25.94 -2.54 7.55
C HIS A 379 -26.54 -1.93 8.81
N ILE A 380 -26.14 -0.70 9.13
CA ILE A 380 -26.63 0.05 10.28
C ILE A 380 -26.88 1.51 9.93
N GLN A 381 -27.87 2.11 10.58
CA GLN A 381 -28.26 3.50 10.46
C GLN A 381 -27.58 4.34 11.54
N ASN A 382 -27.14 5.54 11.16
CA ASN A 382 -26.59 6.54 12.07
C ASN A 382 -25.44 6.00 12.97
N PRO A 383 -24.40 5.34 12.40
CA PRO A 383 -23.34 4.72 13.19
C PRO A 383 -22.45 5.71 13.98
N GLY A 384 -22.38 6.97 13.53
CA GLY A 384 -21.63 8.04 14.21
C GLY A 384 -22.48 8.93 15.13
N PHE A 385 -23.76 8.59 15.38
CA PHE A 385 -24.67 9.38 16.22
C PHE A 385 -24.86 10.85 15.82
N ILE A 386 -24.57 11.21 14.55
CA ILE A 386 -24.75 12.58 14.01
C ILE A 386 -26.22 13.01 14.04
N ARG A 387 -27.16 12.05 13.95
CA ARG A 387 -28.60 12.28 14.13
C ARG A 387 -29.07 11.86 15.53
N LYS A 388 -28.25 12.13 16.55
CA LYS A 388 -28.48 11.70 17.93
C LYS A 388 -28.71 10.18 17.98
N THR A 389 -29.80 9.73 18.59
CA THR A 389 -30.16 8.30 18.73
C THR A 389 -31.14 7.82 17.67
N GLU A 390 -31.37 8.58 16.59
CA GLU A 390 -32.25 8.15 15.49
C GLU A 390 -31.80 6.79 14.93
N GLY A 391 -32.74 5.87 14.75
CA GLY A 391 -32.51 4.51 14.26
C GLY A 391 -32.01 3.52 15.32
N TRP A 392 -31.68 3.97 16.53
CA TRP A 392 -31.22 3.11 17.63
C TRP A 392 -32.33 2.86 18.65
N ASN A 393 -32.49 1.60 19.07
CA ASN A 393 -33.26 1.26 20.27
C ASN A 393 -32.39 1.54 21.50
N ILE A 394 -32.88 2.38 22.42
CA ILE A 394 -32.13 2.85 23.58
C ILE A 394 -32.82 2.37 24.86
N GLN A 395 -32.10 1.66 25.71
CA GLN A 395 -32.57 1.16 27.00
C GLN A 395 -31.64 1.68 28.10
N PRO A 396 -31.94 2.85 28.68
CA PRO A 396 -31.13 3.42 29.74
C PRO A 396 -31.35 2.66 31.06
N ALA A 397 -30.29 2.47 31.84
CA ALA A 397 -30.38 1.87 33.18
C ALA A 397 -31.18 2.76 34.16
N GLU A 398 -31.11 4.08 33.95
CA GLU A 398 -31.87 5.10 34.68
C GLU A 398 -32.10 6.33 33.79
N THR A 399 -33.11 7.16 34.07
CA THR A 399 -33.38 8.37 33.29
C THR A 399 -32.14 9.25 33.13
N GLY A 400 -31.77 9.56 31.88
CA GLY A 400 -30.61 10.41 31.57
C GLY A 400 -29.25 9.72 31.59
N SER A 401 -29.19 8.39 31.79
CA SER A 401 -27.94 7.62 31.74
C SER A 401 -27.43 7.31 30.33
N ILE A 402 -28.22 7.58 29.29
CA ILE A 402 -27.81 7.55 27.87
C ILE A 402 -28.16 8.88 27.22
N GLN A 403 -27.19 9.51 26.53
CA GLN A 403 -27.41 10.76 25.80
C GLN A 403 -26.52 10.83 24.56
N ALA A 404 -27.03 11.34 23.45
CA ALA A 404 -26.17 11.79 22.36
C ALA A 404 -25.46 13.07 22.78
N LYS A 405 -24.13 13.10 22.63
CA LYS A 405 -23.28 14.25 22.96
C LYS A 405 -22.34 14.58 21.82
N LYS A 406 -21.76 15.77 21.91
CA LYS A 406 -20.74 16.26 20.99
C LYS A 406 -19.55 16.79 21.78
N PHE A 407 -18.34 16.56 21.29
CA PHE A 407 -17.14 17.15 21.83
C PHE A 407 -16.31 17.71 20.68
N LYS A 408 -15.99 19.00 20.75
CA LYS A 408 -15.29 19.70 19.68
C LYS A 408 -13.93 19.04 19.43
N GLN A 409 -13.62 18.73 18.17
CA GLN A 409 -12.39 18.06 17.76
C GLN A 409 -12.23 16.61 18.28
N TYR A 410 -13.32 15.96 18.67
CA TYR A 410 -13.30 14.54 19.00
C TYR A 410 -12.84 13.69 17.80
N GLY A 411 -13.17 14.09 16.57
CA GLY A 411 -12.59 13.51 15.35
C GLY A 411 -11.06 13.54 15.31
N ARG A 412 -10.44 14.66 15.70
CA ARG A 412 -8.97 14.78 15.75
C ARG A 412 -8.34 13.85 16.78
N LEU A 413 -9.03 13.60 17.90
CA LEU A 413 -8.56 12.64 18.91
C LEU A 413 -8.55 11.19 18.37
N LYS A 414 -9.30 10.92 17.31
CA LYS A 414 -9.27 9.66 16.55
C LYS A 414 -8.27 9.69 15.39
N SER A 415 -7.36 10.66 15.39
CA SER A 415 -6.35 10.93 14.35
C SER A 415 -6.91 11.18 12.96
N MET A 416 -8.12 11.75 12.87
CA MET A 416 -8.67 12.26 11.61
C MET A 416 -8.04 13.61 11.29
N SER A 417 -7.65 13.83 10.03
CA SER A 417 -6.93 15.03 9.61
C SER A 417 -7.83 16.26 9.40
N ALA A 418 -9.15 16.12 9.55
CA ALA A 418 -10.13 17.14 9.24
C ALA A 418 -10.90 17.58 10.48
N ASP A 419 -11.14 18.89 10.58
CA ASP A 419 -11.81 19.49 11.73
C ASP A 419 -13.31 19.24 11.70
N ASN A 420 -13.89 18.98 12.87
CA ASN A 420 -15.33 18.83 13.11
C ASN A 420 -16.02 17.68 12.36
N ILE A 421 -15.26 16.69 11.87
CA ILE A 421 -15.83 15.43 11.37
C ILE A 421 -15.91 14.45 12.53
N ASP A 422 -17.04 13.73 12.63
CA ASP A 422 -17.24 12.65 13.60
C ASP A 422 -17.06 13.13 15.07
N ASP A 423 -17.55 14.34 15.38
CA ASP A 423 -17.49 14.92 16.74
C ASP A 423 -18.62 14.45 17.67
N ASP A 424 -19.63 13.79 17.10
CA ASP A 424 -20.83 13.30 17.75
C ASP A 424 -20.62 11.86 18.25
N PHE A 425 -21.21 11.50 19.38
CA PHE A 425 -21.10 10.16 19.98
C PHE A 425 -22.24 9.87 20.96
N LEU A 426 -22.42 8.59 21.27
CA LEU A 426 -23.31 8.14 22.35
C LEU A 426 -22.55 8.15 23.68
N TRP A 427 -23.04 8.92 24.64
CA TRP A 427 -22.54 8.95 26.00
C TRP A 427 -23.38 8.07 26.91
N MET A 428 -22.71 7.31 27.78
CA MET A 428 -23.34 6.46 28.77
C MET A 428 -22.76 6.70 30.16
N LYS A 429 -23.63 6.76 31.17
CA LYS A 429 -23.26 6.87 32.58
C LYS A 429 -23.47 5.54 33.27
N ARG A 430 -22.45 5.01 33.94
CA ARG A 430 -22.58 3.82 34.78
C ARG A 430 -23.69 4.04 35.83
N SER A 431 -24.55 3.04 36.00
CA SER A 431 -25.58 3.01 37.04
C SER A 431 -25.50 1.68 37.78
N ALA A 432 -25.83 1.71 39.08
CA ALA A 432 -25.98 0.50 39.88
C ALA A 432 -27.28 -0.27 39.55
N ALA A 433 -28.24 0.37 38.87
CA ALA A 433 -29.50 -0.24 38.46
C ALA A 433 -29.34 -1.29 37.35
N GLY A 434 -28.24 -1.23 36.58
CA GLY A 434 -27.97 -2.15 35.48
C GLY A 434 -27.10 -1.54 34.37
N PRO A 435 -26.86 -2.31 33.29
CA PRO A 435 -26.18 -1.80 32.11
C PRO A 435 -27.07 -0.85 31.31
N ASN A 436 -26.44 0.11 30.62
CA ASN A 436 -27.07 0.84 29.54
C ASN A 436 -26.98 0.01 28.27
N GLU A 437 -28.08 -0.12 27.53
CA GLU A 437 -28.10 -0.87 26.29
C GLU A 437 -28.54 0.01 25.12
N PHE A 438 -27.92 -0.22 23.96
CA PHE A 438 -28.35 0.33 22.69
C PHE A 438 -28.22 -0.77 21.64
N SER A 439 -29.19 -0.84 20.73
CA SER A 439 -29.25 -1.91 19.75
C SER A 439 -29.90 -1.47 18.44
N GLN A 440 -29.55 -2.18 17.37
CA GLN A 440 -30.17 -2.09 16.08
C GLN A 440 -30.04 -3.44 15.38
N GLU A 441 -31.02 -3.79 14.55
CA GLU A 441 -30.91 -4.91 13.64
C GLU A 441 -29.83 -4.62 12.57
N ILE A 442 -28.89 -5.53 12.38
CA ILE A 442 -27.91 -5.45 11.30
C ILE A 442 -28.56 -5.99 10.02
N ARG A 443 -28.66 -5.14 9.00
CA ARG A 443 -29.39 -5.45 7.76
C ARG A 443 -28.46 -5.86 6.63
N ASN A 444 -29.03 -6.51 5.62
CA ASN A 444 -28.36 -6.75 4.32
C ASN A 444 -27.03 -7.52 4.42
N LEU A 445 -26.90 -8.40 5.41
CA LEU A 445 -25.79 -9.35 5.46
C LEU A 445 -26.04 -10.49 4.46
N THR A 446 -24.98 -10.92 3.78
CA THR A 446 -25.03 -12.08 2.88
C THR A 446 -24.53 -13.32 3.64
N PRO A 447 -25.31 -14.41 3.74
CA PRO A 447 -24.85 -15.65 4.35
C PRO A 447 -23.54 -16.15 3.71
N GLY A 448 -22.60 -16.63 4.55
CA GLY A 448 -21.28 -17.10 4.12
C GLY A 448 -20.26 -16.00 3.80
N ARG A 449 -20.65 -14.72 3.83
CA ARG A 449 -19.74 -13.59 3.65
C ARG A 449 -19.16 -13.12 4.99
N VAL A 450 -17.87 -12.83 5.01
CA VAL A 450 -17.16 -12.31 6.19
C VAL A 450 -17.31 -10.79 6.28
N TYR A 451 -17.62 -10.31 7.47
CA TYR A 451 -17.74 -8.88 7.81
C TYR A 451 -16.84 -8.53 9.00
N SER A 452 -16.51 -7.25 9.14
CA SER A 452 -15.80 -6.71 10.30
C SER A 452 -16.58 -5.53 10.87
N MET A 453 -16.74 -5.48 12.19
CA MET A 453 -17.29 -4.33 12.90
C MET A 453 -16.19 -3.62 13.67
N LYS A 454 -16.16 -2.27 13.61
CA LYS A 454 -15.23 -1.43 14.36
C LYS A 454 -16.01 -0.46 15.22
N MET A 455 -15.60 -0.31 16.47
CA MET A 455 -16.16 0.66 17.40
C MET A 455 -15.03 1.27 18.22
N ILE A 456 -15.05 2.60 18.36
CA ILE A 456 -14.10 3.33 19.20
C ILE A 456 -14.85 3.76 20.47
N THR A 457 -14.26 3.51 21.63
CA THR A 457 -14.83 3.89 22.93
C THR A 457 -13.77 4.64 23.73
N SER A 458 -14.21 5.51 24.64
CA SER A 458 -13.33 6.25 25.55
C SER A 458 -14.07 6.53 26.86
N ASP A 459 -13.32 6.73 27.94
CA ASP A 459 -13.88 7.25 29.18
C ASP A 459 -14.18 8.75 29.01
N TYR A 460 -15.44 9.12 29.25
CA TYR A 460 -15.87 10.51 29.08
C TYR A 460 -15.18 11.48 30.04
N GLN A 461 -14.81 11.05 31.25
CA GLN A 461 -14.08 11.90 32.19
C GLN A 461 -12.65 12.14 31.72
N ASP A 462 -12.01 11.13 31.12
CA ASP A 462 -10.67 11.25 30.55
C ASP A 462 -10.70 12.23 29.37
N LEU A 463 -11.70 12.09 28.48
CA LEU A 463 -11.95 13.01 27.38
C LEU A 463 -12.09 14.46 27.87
N VAL A 464 -12.96 14.71 28.85
CA VAL A 464 -13.20 16.07 29.38
C VAL A 464 -11.98 16.65 30.08
N ARG A 465 -11.16 15.81 30.74
CA ARG A 465 -9.93 16.23 31.44
C ARG A 465 -8.71 16.35 30.51
N GLY A 466 -8.84 15.95 29.25
CA GLY A 466 -7.71 15.89 28.32
C GLY A 466 -6.65 14.87 28.75
N LYS A 467 -7.07 13.76 29.37
CA LYS A 467 -6.20 12.65 29.78
C LYS A 467 -6.50 11.41 28.95
N SER A 468 -5.55 10.49 28.89
CA SER A 468 -5.72 9.17 28.29
C SER A 468 -5.12 8.15 29.25
N ASP A 469 -5.99 7.41 29.93
CA ASP A 469 -5.59 6.35 30.84
C ASP A 469 -5.77 5.00 30.14
N LYS A 470 -4.71 4.18 30.15
CA LYS A 470 -4.73 2.84 29.56
C LYS A 470 -5.55 1.90 30.44
N LYS A 471 -6.85 1.78 30.16
CA LYS A 471 -7.81 0.96 30.92
C LYS A 471 -8.88 0.36 30.03
N GLN A 472 -9.56 -0.68 30.52
CA GLN A 472 -10.64 -1.31 29.77
C GLN A 472 -11.95 -0.56 29.97
N ASN A 473 -12.56 -0.15 28.86
CA ASN A 473 -13.91 0.38 28.87
C ASN A 473 -14.89 -0.78 29.12
N ALA A 474 -15.86 -0.57 30.00
CA ALA A 474 -16.88 -1.58 30.31
C ALA A 474 -17.98 -1.56 29.25
N VAL A 475 -17.64 -2.07 28.06
CA VAL A 475 -18.56 -2.24 26.93
C VAL A 475 -18.49 -3.68 26.47
N SER A 476 -19.66 -4.28 26.25
CA SER A 476 -19.81 -5.60 25.66
C SER A 476 -20.65 -5.50 24.39
N ILE A 477 -20.33 -6.32 23.39
CA ILE A 477 -21.10 -6.45 22.15
C ILE A 477 -21.75 -7.83 22.14
N ARG A 478 -23.05 -7.87 21.86
CA ARG A 478 -23.78 -9.11 21.52
C ARG A 478 -24.24 -9.02 20.08
N LEU A 479 -23.94 -10.05 19.29
CA LEU A 479 -24.43 -10.20 17.92
C LEU A 479 -25.21 -11.52 17.86
N ASP A 480 -26.48 -11.42 17.47
CA ASP A 480 -27.36 -12.57 17.34
C ASP A 480 -27.34 -13.07 15.88
N ASN A 481 -27.54 -14.38 15.67
CA ASN A 481 -27.64 -15.01 14.35
C ASN A 481 -26.41 -14.84 13.43
N VAL A 482 -25.21 -14.75 14.02
CA VAL A 482 -23.95 -14.71 13.27
C VAL A 482 -22.94 -15.70 13.86
N GLU A 483 -22.06 -16.22 13.00
CA GLU A 483 -20.88 -16.94 13.45
C GLU A 483 -19.76 -15.94 13.76
N ILE A 484 -19.33 -15.89 15.02
CA ILE A 484 -18.17 -15.10 15.42
C ILE A 484 -16.91 -15.90 15.14
N ILE A 485 -16.11 -15.44 14.19
CA ILE A 485 -14.82 -16.06 13.88
C ILE A 485 -13.91 -15.93 15.10
N PRO A 486 -13.48 -17.04 15.73
CA PRO A 486 -12.68 -17.02 16.94
C PRO A 486 -11.25 -16.48 16.70
N GLY A 487 -10.65 -15.89 17.73
CA GLY A 487 -9.26 -15.43 17.73
C GLY A 487 -9.01 -14.28 18.71
N ALA A 488 -7.80 -13.70 18.72
CA ALA A 488 -7.45 -12.50 19.50
C ALA A 488 -8.31 -11.25 19.18
N LYS A 489 -9.23 -11.40 18.22
CA LYS A 489 -10.14 -10.42 17.61
C LYS A 489 -11.34 -10.04 18.49
N ASN A 490 -11.45 -10.62 19.69
CA ASN A 490 -12.47 -10.26 20.68
C ASN A 490 -12.03 -9.14 21.64
N SER A 491 -10.84 -8.54 21.45
CA SER A 491 -10.34 -7.53 22.37
C SER A 491 -10.56 -6.11 21.87
N PHE A 492 -11.48 -5.44 22.55
CA PHE A 492 -11.50 -4.00 22.72
C PHE A 492 -10.15 -3.56 23.30
N GLN A 493 -9.46 -2.61 22.67
CA GLN A 493 -8.67 -1.54 23.32
C GLN A 493 -7.72 -0.84 22.34
N HIS A 494 -7.74 0.49 22.44
CA HIS A 494 -6.56 1.23 22.89
C HIS A 494 -6.92 2.14 24.04
#